data_AF-A0AAD6DM37-F1
#
_entry.id   AF-A0AAD6DM37-F1
#
_cell.length_a   1.000
_cell.length_b   1.000
_cell.length_c   1.000
_cell.angle_alpha   90.00
_cell.angle_beta   90.00
_cell.angle_gamma   90.00
#
_symmetry.space_group_name_H-M   'P 1'
#
loop_
_entity.id
_entity.type
_entity.pdbx_description
1 polymer ?
#
loop_
_entity_poly.entity_id
_entity_poly.type
_entity_poly.pdbx_seq_one_letter_code
_entity_poly.pdbx_strand_id
1 'polypeptide(L)'
;MRESYNILADLVAIETYNTSTFIFEFYGRKGVRDFPDGLNVVPPEERNKYNMLAAFLFWSGDNGSELAVAREFGERLQVASCNGEIAHSYVNYAMGGEELPQVYGRNVNRPEKLQAIKTRFDPYKKLGFYASLAGA
;
A
#
# COMPACT_ATOMS: atom_id res chain seq x y z
N MET A 1 -4.01 -6.45 14.49
CA MET A 1 -2.97 -7.51 14.55
C MET A 1 -3.52 -8.91 14.83
N ARG A 2 -4.19 -9.19 15.96
CA ARG A 2 -4.77 -10.53 16.21
C ARG A 2 -5.74 -10.95 15.12
N GLU A 3 -6.63 -10.05 14.73
CA GLU A 3 -7.58 -10.27 13.64
C GLU A 3 -6.85 -10.55 12.31
N SER A 4 -5.88 -9.72 11.93
CA SER A 4 -5.07 -9.93 10.73
C SER A 4 -4.34 -11.28 10.75
N TYR A 5 -3.80 -11.69 11.90
CA TYR A 5 -3.16 -13.00 12.05
C TYR A 5 -4.17 -14.15 11.85
N ASN A 6 -5.37 -14.05 12.43
CA ASN A 6 -6.40 -15.07 12.27
C ASN A 6 -6.85 -15.18 10.80
N ILE A 7 -7.04 -14.05 10.10
CA ILE A 7 -7.40 -14.05 8.68
C ILE A 7 -6.32 -14.75 7.84
N LEU A 8 -5.04 -14.47 8.10
CA LEU A 8 -3.96 -15.19 7.41
C LEU A 8 -3.94 -16.68 7.78
N ALA A 9 -4.14 -17.02 9.06
CA ALA A 9 -4.19 -18.39 9.54
C ALA A 9 -5.29 -19.21 8.84
N ASP A 10 -6.47 -18.61 8.67
CA ASP A 10 -7.58 -19.22 7.94
C ASP A 10 -7.22 -19.47 6.47
N LEU A 11 -6.52 -18.53 5.83
CA LEU A 11 -6.08 -18.68 4.44
C LEU A 11 -5.05 -19.81 4.28
N VAL A 12 -4.00 -19.82 5.09
CA VAL A 12 -2.91 -20.81 4.95
C VAL A 12 -3.32 -22.21 5.39
N ALA A 13 -4.46 -22.37 6.07
CA ALA A 13 -5.08 -23.66 6.32
C ALA A 13 -5.65 -24.30 5.04
N ILE A 14 -5.89 -23.51 3.99
CA ILE A 14 -6.26 -24.00 2.65
C ILE A 14 -4.96 -24.40 1.94
N GLU A 15 -4.87 -25.66 1.50
CA GLU A 15 -3.66 -26.23 0.88
C GLU A 15 -3.13 -25.38 -0.28
N THR A 16 -4.02 -24.84 -1.12
CA THR A 16 -3.69 -23.97 -2.25
C THR A 16 -2.82 -22.75 -1.87
N TYR A 17 -3.00 -22.22 -0.65
CA TYR A 17 -2.39 -20.97 -0.19
C TYR A 17 -1.40 -21.15 0.97
N ASN A 18 -1.04 -22.38 1.32
CA ASN A 18 -0.29 -22.71 2.55
C ASN A 18 1.13 -22.11 2.63
N THR A 19 1.65 -21.58 1.53
CA THR A 19 2.94 -20.87 1.46
C THR A 19 2.82 -19.35 1.58
N SER A 20 1.58 -18.82 1.63
CA SER A 20 1.30 -17.40 1.85
C SER A 20 1.85 -16.93 3.18
N THR A 21 2.25 -15.66 3.23
CA THR A 21 2.87 -15.07 4.42
C THR A 21 2.50 -13.61 4.55
N PHE A 22 2.77 -13.04 5.71
CA PHE A 22 2.83 -11.60 5.88
C PHE A 22 4.10 -11.20 6.62
N ILE A 23 4.53 -9.97 6.39
CA ILE A 23 5.61 -9.36 7.13
C ILE A 23 5.04 -8.18 7.90
N PHE A 24 5.51 -8.04 9.12
CA PHE A 24 5.26 -6.87 9.94
C PHE A 24 6.57 -6.09 10.03
N GLU A 25 6.64 -5.00 9.29
CA GLU A 25 7.83 -4.18 9.16
C GLU A 25 7.72 -2.91 10.01
N PHE A 26 8.83 -2.56 10.65
CA PHE A 26 8.96 -1.33 11.42
C PHE A 26 9.83 -0.32 10.66
N TYR A 27 9.20 0.73 10.15
CA TYR A 27 9.82 1.75 9.30
C TYR A 27 10.41 2.96 10.09
N GLY A 28 10.18 3.03 11.41
CA GLY A 28 10.38 4.25 12.21
C GLY A 28 11.68 4.38 13.01
N ARG A 29 12.85 4.46 12.37
CA ARG A 29 14.09 4.85 13.10
C ARG A 29 14.20 6.38 13.25
N LYS A 30 14.90 6.84 14.30
CA LYS A 30 15.17 8.27 14.58
C LYS A 30 15.59 9.04 13.32
N GLY A 31 16.51 8.49 12.53
CA GLY A 31 17.03 9.15 11.33
C GLY A 31 15.99 9.44 10.24
N VAL A 32 14.91 8.65 10.14
CA VAL A 32 13.86 8.88 9.14
C VAL A 32 12.83 9.90 9.65
N ARG A 33 12.52 9.85 10.95
CA ARG A 33 11.50 10.72 11.57
C ARG A 33 11.97 12.17 11.75
N ASP A 34 13.26 12.38 11.96
CA ASP A 34 13.82 13.71 12.21
C ASP A 34 13.92 14.56 10.92
N PHE A 35 13.62 13.99 9.76
CA PHE A 35 13.60 14.74 8.50
C PHE A 35 12.41 15.68 8.41
N PRO A 36 12.61 16.96 8.03
CA PRO A 36 11.51 17.89 7.81
C PRO A 36 10.54 17.38 6.75
N ASP A 37 9.24 17.54 7.01
CA ASP A 37 8.21 16.95 6.16
C ASP A 37 8.23 17.43 4.70
N GLY A 38 8.71 18.64 4.46
CA GLY A 38 8.82 19.23 3.11
C GLY A 38 10.12 18.93 2.38
N LEU A 39 11.07 18.21 2.99
CA LEU A 39 12.40 18.02 2.37
C LEU A 39 12.34 17.11 1.14
N ASN A 40 11.45 16.13 1.14
CA ASN A 40 11.30 15.18 0.05
C ASN A 40 9.82 14.84 -0.19
N VAL A 41 9.59 13.92 -1.13
CA VAL A 41 8.24 13.51 -1.55
C VAL A 41 7.65 12.40 -0.69
N VAL A 42 8.41 11.83 0.26
CA VAL A 42 7.89 10.82 1.19
C VAL A 42 6.88 11.50 2.12
N PRO A 43 5.63 11.03 2.18
CA PRO A 43 4.60 11.66 2.99
C PRO A 43 4.86 11.47 4.50
N PRO A 44 4.49 12.44 5.34
CA PRO A 44 4.60 12.33 6.80
C PRO A 44 3.90 11.10 7.34
N GLU A 45 2.79 10.68 6.73
CA GLU A 45 2.05 9.48 7.10
C GLU A 45 2.92 8.22 7.06
N GLU A 46 3.84 8.10 6.09
CA GLU A 46 4.76 6.95 6.00
C GLU A 46 5.75 6.93 7.18
N ARG A 47 6.18 8.11 7.64
CA ARG A 47 7.12 8.24 8.77
C ARG A 47 6.43 8.11 10.13
N ASN A 48 5.19 8.60 10.23
CA ASN A 48 4.41 8.66 11.47
C ASN A 48 3.65 7.35 11.72
N LYS A 49 3.28 6.61 10.66
CA LYS A 49 2.72 5.26 10.73
C LYS A 49 3.81 4.24 10.46
N TYR A 50 4.72 4.14 11.42
CA TYR A 50 5.96 3.37 11.32
C TYR A 50 5.79 1.85 11.39
N ASN A 51 4.55 1.35 11.42
CA ASN A 51 4.25 -0.08 11.33
C ASN A 51 3.58 -0.35 9.99
N MET A 52 4.16 -1.25 9.22
CA MET A 52 3.59 -1.71 7.95
C MET A 52 3.31 -3.19 8.03
N LEU A 53 2.13 -3.61 7.58
CA LEU A 53 1.81 -5.00 7.33
C LEU A 53 1.76 -5.19 5.82
N ALA A 54 2.59 -6.09 5.29
CA ALA A 54 2.55 -6.48 3.90
C ALA A 54 2.26 -7.98 3.81
N ALA A 55 1.18 -8.34 3.13
CA ALA A 55 0.79 -9.73 2.91
C ALA A 55 1.16 -10.16 1.49
N PHE A 56 1.72 -11.35 1.36
CA PHE A 56 2.05 -12.00 0.11
C PHE A 56 1.26 -13.30 0.02
N LEU A 57 0.29 -13.33 -0.87
CA LEU A 57 -0.61 -14.46 -1.05
C LEU A 57 -0.17 -15.24 -2.28
N PHE A 58 0.18 -16.50 -2.10
CA PHE A 58 0.76 -17.34 -3.15
C PHE A 58 -0.18 -18.50 -3.46
N TRP A 59 -0.33 -18.78 -4.75
CA TRP A 59 -0.93 -20.00 -5.29
C TRP A 59 -0.24 -20.34 -6.62
N SER A 60 -0.53 -21.53 -7.17
CA SER A 60 0.03 -21.97 -8.44
C SER A 60 -0.93 -21.75 -9.61
N GLY A 61 -0.41 -21.26 -10.74
CA GLY A 61 -1.19 -21.04 -11.96
C GLY A 61 -1.94 -19.70 -11.99
N ASP A 62 -2.84 -19.55 -12.97
CA ASP A 62 -3.58 -18.31 -13.24
C ASP A 62 -5.10 -18.54 -13.20
N ASN A 63 -5.55 -19.31 -12.20
CA ASN A 63 -6.96 -19.59 -12.02
C ASN A 63 -7.67 -18.36 -11.41
N GLY A 64 -8.64 -17.81 -12.14
CA GLY A 64 -9.40 -16.62 -11.71
C GLY A 64 -10.19 -16.81 -10.40
N SER A 65 -10.62 -18.03 -10.07
CA SER A 65 -11.27 -18.32 -8.79
C SER A 65 -10.29 -18.21 -7.63
N GLU A 66 -9.05 -18.68 -7.81
CA GLU A 66 -8.01 -18.57 -6.77
C GLU A 66 -7.56 -17.12 -6.58
N LEU A 67 -7.52 -16.34 -7.67
CA LEU A 67 -7.30 -14.91 -7.59
C LEU A 67 -8.42 -14.22 -6.79
N ALA A 68 -9.69 -14.58 -7.04
CA ALA A 68 -10.82 -13.97 -6.35
C ALA A 68 -10.76 -14.22 -4.83
N VAL A 69 -10.47 -15.46 -4.41
CA VAL A 69 -10.28 -15.79 -2.99
C VAL A 69 -9.08 -15.05 -2.39
N ALA A 70 -7.93 -15.02 -3.08
CA ALA A 70 -6.78 -14.27 -2.60
C ALA A 70 -7.08 -12.77 -2.44
N ARG A 71 -7.84 -12.18 -3.37
CA ARG A 71 -8.27 -10.77 -3.28
C ARG A 71 -9.18 -10.53 -2.09
N GLU A 72 -10.19 -11.36 -1.88
CA GLU A 72 -11.10 -11.25 -0.73
C GLU A 72 -10.34 -11.28 0.60
N PHE A 73 -9.43 -12.24 0.78
CA PHE A 73 -8.61 -12.33 1.99
C PHE A 73 -7.65 -11.14 2.13
N GLY A 74 -7.04 -10.70 1.03
CA GLY A 74 -6.17 -9.52 1.01
C GLY A 74 -6.89 -8.24 1.45
N GLU A 75 -8.10 -8.01 0.96
CA GLU A 75 -8.93 -6.86 1.33
C GLU A 75 -9.33 -6.91 2.81
N ARG A 76 -9.75 -8.08 3.30
CA ARG A 76 -10.04 -8.29 4.73
C ARG A 76 -8.80 -8.04 5.60
N LEU A 77 -7.63 -8.50 5.18
CA LEU A 77 -6.35 -8.23 5.86
C LEU A 77 -6.04 -6.73 5.92
N GLN A 78 -6.21 -6.01 4.81
CA GLN A 78 -6.00 -4.56 4.76
C GLN A 78 -6.91 -3.83 5.73
N VAL A 79 -8.22 -4.13 5.74
CA VAL A 79 -9.19 -3.53 6.67
C VAL A 79 -8.82 -3.83 8.12
N ALA A 80 -8.58 -5.10 8.45
CA ALA A 80 -8.23 -5.53 9.81
C ALA A 80 -6.89 -4.93 10.29
N SER A 81 -5.94 -4.69 9.38
CA SER A 81 -4.64 -4.10 9.71
C SER A 81 -4.74 -2.61 10.08
N CYS A 82 -5.72 -1.89 9.53
CA CYS A 82 -5.92 -0.47 9.79
C CYS A 82 -6.51 -0.21 11.18
N ASN A 83 -7.18 -1.20 11.80
CA ASN A 83 -7.77 -1.09 13.14
C ASN A 83 -8.66 0.17 13.32
N GLY A 84 -9.44 0.51 12.28
CA GLY A 84 -10.32 1.69 12.26
C GLY A 84 -9.61 3.02 11.98
N GLU A 85 -8.29 3.04 11.83
CA GLU A 85 -7.56 4.22 11.38
C GLU A 85 -7.69 4.43 9.87
N ILE A 86 -7.44 5.66 9.44
CA ILE A 86 -7.34 6.01 8.03
C ILE A 86 -6.12 5.29 7.43
N ALA A 87 -6.30 4.49 6.37
CA ALA A 87 -5.20 3.75 5.75
C ALA A 87 -4.12 4.66 5.13
N HIS A 88 -2.88 4.18 5.09
CA HIS A 88 -1.81 4.75 4.26
C HIS A 88 -1.05 3.61 3.60
N SER A 89 -0.77 3.72 2.30
CA SER A 89 -0.07 2.69 1.55
C SER A 89 1.25 3.23 1.04
N TYR A 90 2.32 2.49 1.29
CA TYR A 90 3.62 2.80 0.71
C TYR A 90 3.57 2.53 -0.80
N VAL A 91 3.98 3.50 -1.63
CA VAL A 91 3.84 3.42 -3.10
C VAL A 91 4.45 2.14 -3.71
N ASN A 92 5.53 1.62 -3.14
CA ASN A 92 6.18 0.40 -3.64
C ASN A 92 5.40 -0.88 -3.35
N TYR A 93 4.40 -0.81 -2.47
CA TYR A 93 3.55 -1.93 -2.03
C TYR A 93 2.07 -1.70 -2.39
N ALA A 94 1.74 -0.56 -3.01
CA ALA A 94 0.39 -0.27 -3.46
C ALA A 94 -0.03 -1.25 -4.57
N MET A 95 -1.33 -1.53 -4.66
CA MET A 95 -1.89 -2.47 -5.64
C MET A 95 -2.71 -1.79 -6.75
N GLY A 96 -3.03 -0.51 -6.60
CA GLY A 96 -3.80 0.30 -7.55
C GLY A 96 -5.28 0.43 -7.26
N GLY A 97 -5.75 -0.11 -6.13
CA GLY A 97 -7.09 0.17 -5.61
C GLY A 97 -7.12 1.36 -4.64
N GLU A 98 -5.95 1.90 -4.29
CA GLU A 98 -5.81 2.98 -3.33
C GLU A 98 -6.09 4.36 -3.93
N GLU A 99 -6.69 5.22 -3.13
CA GLU A 99 -6.84 6.64 -3.46
C GLU A 99 -5.48 7.35 -3.50
N LEU A 100 -5.29 8.32 -4.40
CA LEU A 100 -4.02 9.06 -4.50
C LEU A 100 -3.55 9.68 -3.16
N PRO A 101 -4.42 10.28 -2.31
CA PRO A 101 -4.02 10.77 -1.00
C PRO A 101 -3.63 9.67 0.00
N GLN A 102 -4.10 8.44 -0.20
CA GLN A 102 -3.68 7.29 0.61
C GLN A 102 -2.23 6.89 0.29
N VAL A 103 -1.76 7.12 -0.93
CA VAL A 103 -0.40 6.77 -1.38
C VAL A 103 0.57 7.95 -1.24
N TYR A 104 0.18 9.13 -1.74
CA TYR A 104 1.05 10.31 -1.83
C TYR A 104 0.93 11.29 -0.66
N GLY A 105 0.10 10.94 0.34
CA GLY A 105 -0.18 11.75 1.52
C GLY A 105 -1.34 12.73 1.31
N ARG A 106 -1.93 13.15 2.42
CA ARG A 106 -3.19 13.92 2.44
C ARG A 106 -3.01 15.43 2.50
N ASN A 107 -1.78 15.90 2.62
CA ASN A 107 -1.49 17.33 2.50
C ASN A 107 -1.68 17.75 1.04
N VAL A 108 -2.77 18.47 0.76
CA VAL A 108 -3.22 18.89 -0.59
C VAL A 108 -2.10 19.51 -1.43
N ASN A 109 -1.20 20.28 -0.81
CA ASN A 109 -0.10 20.92 -1.51
C ASN A 109 0.92 19.93 -2.11
N ARG A 110 1.01 18.69 -1.60
CA ARG A 110 1.97 17.69 -2.11
C ARG A 110 1.47 17.03 -3.40
N PRO A 111 0.29 16.40 -3.47
CA PRO A 111 -0.23 15.84 -4.71
C PRO A 111 -0.28 16.87 -5.85
N GLU A 112 -0.69 18.10 -5.58
CA GLU A 112 -0.72 19.18 -6.60
C GLU A 112 0.66 19.48 -7.17
N LYS A 113 1.69 19.60 -6.32
CA LYS A 113 3.08 19.80 -6.76
C LYS A 113 3.57 18.62 -7.61
N LEU A 114 3.27 17.41 -7.19
CA LEU A 114 3.65 16.19 -7.90
C LEU A 114 2.95 16.09 -9.27
N GLN A 115 1.67 16.44 -9.34
CA GLN A 115 0.90 16.53 -10.59
C GLN A 115 1.47 17.62 -11.51
N ALA A 116 1.86 18.78 -10.98
CA ALA A 116 2.49 19.84 -11.78
C ALA A 116 3.84 19.40 -12.37
N ILE A 117 4.66 18.68 -11.59
CA ILE A 117 5.91 18.06 -12.08
C ILE A 117 5.58 17.02 -13.17
N LYS A 118 4.59 16.16 -12.93
CA LYS A 118 4.16 15.14 -13.90
C LYS A 118 3.73 15.76 -15.23
N THR A 119 2.90 16.81 -15.22
CA THR A 119 2.47 17.51 -16.43
C THR A 119 3.64 18.18 -17.15
N ARG A 120 4.61 18.73 -16.41
CA ARG A 120 5.79 19.37 -17.00
C ARG A 120 6.72 18.39 -17.71
N PHE A 121 6.95 17.22 -17.12
CA PHE A 121 7.97 16.28 -17.59
C PHE A 121 7.41 15.08 -18.37
N ASP A 122 6.12 14.78 -18.24
CA ASP A 122 5.43 13.76 -19.03
C ASP A 122 4.05 14.27 -19.50
N PRO A 123 4.03 15.32 -20.35
CA PRO A 123 2.78 15.94 -20.82
C PRO A 123 1.92 14.99 -21.66
N TYR A 124 2.53 13.96 -22.25
CA TYR A 124 1.84 12.98 -23.09
C TYR A 124 1.50 11.68 -22.34
N LYS A 125 1.64 11.68 -21.00
CA LYS A 125 1.31 10.55 -20.12
C LYS A 125 1.98 9.22 -20.55
N LYS A 126 3.18 9.28 -21.13
CA LYS A 126 3.92 8.10 -21.62
C LYS A 126 4.42 7.20 -20.47
N LEU A 127 4.62 7.77 -19.29
CA LEU A 127 5.05 7.06 -18.09
C LEU A 127 3.84 6.82 -17.18
N GLY A 128 2.96 5.91 -17.57
CA GLY A 128 1.76 5.55 -16.80
C GLY A 128 1.96 4.28 -15.96
N PHE A 129 1.32 4.23 -14.79
CA PHE A 129 1.09 3.01 -14.02
C PHE A 129 -0.18 3.16 -13.16
N TYR A 130 -0.58 2.13 -12.44
CA TYR A 130 -1.86 2.07 -11.71
C TYR A 130 -2.08 3.20 -10.70
N ALA A 131 -1.03 3.77 -10.09
CA ALA A 131 -1.11 4.89 -9.15
C ALA A 131 -0.53 6.18 -9.74
N SER A 132 -0.77 6.43 -11.03
CA SER A 132 -0.22 7.59 -11.73
C SER A 132 -0.72 8.92 -11.17
N LEU A 133 0.19 9.89 -11.11
CA LEU A 133 -0.10 11.31 -10.82
C LEU A 133 -0.48 12.10 -12.07
N ALA A 134 -0.62 11.46 -13.24
CA ALA A 134 -1.25 12.12 -14.36
C ALA A 134 -2.73 12.30 -14.03
N GLY A 135 -3.28 13.51 -14.21
CA GLY A 135 -4.73 13.70 -14.14
C GLY A 135 -5.43 12.70 -15.08
N ALA A 136 -6.66 12.30 -14.74
CA ALA A 136 -7.49 11.49 -15.62
C ALA A 136 -7.57 12.12 -17.03
#